data_AF-A0A962Q910-F1
#
_entry.id   AF-A0A962Q910-F1
#
_cell.length_a   1.000
_cell.length_b   1.000
_cell.length_c   1.000
_cell.angle_alpha   90.00
_cell.angle_beta   90.00
_cell.angle_gamma   90.00
#
_symmetry.space_group_name_H-M   'P 1'
#
loop_
_entity.id
_entity.type
_entity.pdbx_description
1 polymer ?
#
loop_
_entity_poly.entity_id
_entity_poly.type
_entity_poly.pdbx_seq_one_letter_code
_entity_poly.pdbx_strand_id
1 'polypeptide(L)' 'MLKLDEKELHINVTGENRHEAEIFTDDSIWVARLNRRFKPYKVDGESYYYRVPVEKIVRVAFLKRGDGEDTLELDDE' A
#
# COMPACT_ATOMS: atom_id res chain seq x y z
N MET A 1 18.57 10.65 -1.26
CA MET A 1 17.87 9.72 -2.17
C MET A 1 18.47 8.33 -1.99
N LEU A 2 17.70 7.44 -1.35
CA LEU A 2 18.06 6.04 -1.11
C LEU A 2 18.08 5.24 -2.42
N LYS A 3 18.90 4.19 -2.48
CA LYS A 3 18.86 3.21 -3.57
C LYS A 3 17.61 2.34 -3.47
N LEU A 4 17.25 1.66 -4.56
CA LEU A 4 16.00 0.87 -4.61
C LEU A 4 16.00 -0.30 -3.62
N ASP A 5 17.16 -0.89 -3.35
CA ASP A 5 17.37 -1.96 -2.38
C ASP A 5 17.42 -1.48 -0.92
N GLU A 6 17.56 -0.17 -0.70
CA GLU A 6 17.57 0.46 0.62
C GLU A 6 16.17 1.00 1.01
N LYS A 7 15.22 0.99 0.08
CA LYS A 7 13.86 1.47 0.29
C LYS A 7 12.95 0.37 0.84
N GLU A 8 12.05 0.76 1.73
CA GLU A 8 11.25 -0.18 2.49
C GLU A 8 9.74 0.04 2.31
N LEU A 9 9.02 -1.08 2.40
CA LEU A 9 7.57 -1.12 2.55
C LEU A 9 7.25 -2.08 3.68
N HIS A 10 6.59 -1.57 4.72
CA HIS A 10 6.10 -2.37 5.84
C HIS A 10 4.59 -2.24 5.91
N ILE A 11 3.91 -3.37 6.04
CA ILE A 11 2.45 -3.44 6.22
C ILE A 11 2.19 -4.24 7.49
N ASN A 12 1.59 -3.60 8.49
CA ASN A 12 1.31 -4.21 9.78
C ASN A 12 -0.20 -4.28 10.02
N VAL A 13 -0.69 -5.47 10.38
CA VAL A 13 -2.06 -5.69 10.84
C VAL A 13 -1.99 -6.33 12.20
N THR A 14 -2.58 -5.68 13.20
CA THR A 14 -2.52 -6.17 14.58
C THR A 14 -3.72 -7.05 14.90
N GLY A 15 -3.58 -7.91 15.90
CA GLY A 15 -4.69 -8.72 16.40
C GLY A 15 -5.81 -7.90 17.05
N GLU A 16 -5.47 -6.70 17.55
CA GLU A 16 -6.37 -5.74 18.20
C GLU A 16 -7.23 -4.96 17.20
N ASN A 17 -6.70 -4.66 16.01
CA ASN A 17 -7.45 -4.03 14.94
C ASN A 17 -7.20 -4.76 13.62
N ARG A 18 -8.09 -5.72 13.31
CA ARG A 18 -8.03 -6.53 12.09
C ARG A 18 -8.66 -5.86 10.86
N HIS A 19 -9.22 -4.67 11.04
CA HIS A 19 -9.93 -3.95 9.98
C HIS A 19 -9.06 -2.87 9.34
N GLU A 20 -7.98 -2.45 9.99
CA GLU A 20 -7.08 -1.41 9.51
C GLU A 20 -5.63 -1.90 9.57
N ALA A 21 -4.88 -1.64 8.50
CA ALA A 21 -3.43 -1.82 8.49
C ALA A 21 -2.71 -0.49 8.59
N GLU A 22 -1.60 -0.52 9.31
CA GLU A 22 -0.61 0.52 9.30
C GLU A 22 0.42 0.22 8.20
N ILE A 23 0.56 1.15 7.25
CA ILE A 23 1.53 1.04 6.16
C ILE A 23 2.59 2.11 6.35
N PHE A 24 3.85 1.71 6.37
CA PHE A 24 5.01 2.60 6.31
C PHE A 24 5.75 2.38 5.00
N THR A 25 6.21 3.47 4.38
CA THR A 25 7.14 3.39 3.24
C THR A 25 7.91 4.69 3.05
N ASP A 26 9.17 4.57 2.65
CA ASP A 26 10.03 5.64 2.12
C ASP A 26 10.28 5.49 0.60
N ASP A 27 9.67 4.49 -0.03
CA ASP A 27 9.73 4.32 -1.47
C ASP A 27 8.77 5.28 -2.17
N SER A 28 9.34 6.26 -2.87
CA SER A 28 8.62 7.20 -3.75
C SER A 28 7.58 6.55 -4.69
N ILE A 29 7.80 5.32 -5.17
CA ILE A 29 6.81 4.62 -6.03
C ILE A 29 5.58 4.22 -5.22
N TRP A 30 5.77 3.64 -4.04
CA TRP A 30 4.68 3.27 -3.14
C TRP A 30 3.98 4.49 -2.58
N VAL A 31 4.71 5.54 -2.21
CA VAL A 31 4.14 6.85 -1.82
C VAL A 31 3.22 7.37 -2.91
N ALA A 32 3.67 7.39 -4.17
CA ALA A 32 2.86 7.87 -5.29
C ALA A 32 1.61 7.00 -5.51
N ARG A 33 1.70 5.68 -5.30
CA ARG A 33 0.54 4.78 -5.40
C ARG A 33 -0.47 5.01 -4.27
N LEU A 34 0.00 5.09 -3.02
CA LEU A 34 -0.85 5.26 -1.84
C LEU A 34 -1.53 6.63 -1.83
N ASN A 35 -0.80 7.70 -2.17
CA ASN A 35 -1.35 9.06 -2.24
C ASN A 35 -2.48 9.25 -3.27
N ARG A 36 -2.67 8.32 -4.21
CA ARG A 36 -3.82 8.36 -5.14
C ARG A 36 -5.15 8.05 -4.46
N ARG A 37 -5.12 7.34 -3.33
CA ARG A 37 -6.32 6.78 -2.70
C ARG A 37 -6.41 7.01 -1.21
N PHE A 38 -5.28 7.23 -0.54
CA PHE A 38 -5.18 7.39 0.89
C PHE A 38 -4.38 8.65 1.22
N LYS A 39 -4.72 9.28 2.34
CA LYS A 39 -3.96 10.41 2.88
C LYS A 39 -3.04 9.88 3.98
N PRO A 40 -1.74 10.23 3.99
CA PRO A 40 -0.86 9.86 5.09
C PRO A 40 -1.34 10.54 6.38
N TYR A 41 -1.31 9.82 7.50
CA TYR A 41 -1.60 10.40 8.82
C TYR A 41 -0.34 10.94 9.50
N LYS A 42 0.84 10.50 9.06
CA LYS A 42 2.14 11.02 9.50
C LYS A 42 3.12 11.02 8.31
N VAL A 43 3.96 12.04 8.25
CA VAL A 43 5.11 12.16 7.33
C VAL A 43 6.31 12.56 8.17
N ASP A 44 7.44 11.88 7.97
CA ASP A 44 8.68 12.09 8.73
C ASP A 44 9.88 12.05 7.77
N GLY A 45 10.33 13.22 7.32
CA GLY A 45 11.32 13.32 6.24
C GLY A 45 10.80 12.72 4.92
N GLU A 46 11.50 11.72 4.40
CA GLU A 46 11.11 10.98 3.19
C GLU A 46 10.12 9.84 3.47
N SER A 47 9.80 9.58 4.74
CA SER A 47 8.97 8.46 5.18
C SER A 47 7.49 8.84 5.36
N TYR A 48 6.59 7.96 4.91
CA TYR A 48 5.15 8.16 4.94
C TYR A 48 4.45 7.03 5.67
N TYR A 49 3.44 7.39 6.47
CA TYR A 49 2.63 6.45 7.24
C TYR A 49 1.15 6.61 6.89
N TYR A 50 0.49 5.49 6.62
CA TYR A 50 -0.90 5.42 6.19
C TYR A 50 -1.69 4.46 7.06
N ARG A 51 -2.97 4.76 7.23
CA ARG A 51 -3.98 3.85 7.76
C ARG A 51 -4.86 3.43 6.61
N VAL A 52 -4.87 2.14 6.30
CA VAL A 52 -5.56 1.59 5.12
C VAL A 52 -6.49 0.47 5.58
N PRO A 53 -7.78 0.49 5.21
CA PRO A 53 -8.67 -0.62 5.50
C PRO A 53 -8.14 -1.93 4.89
N VAL A 54 -8.14 -3.01 5.66
CA VAL A 54 -7.49 -4.28 5.29
C VAL A 54 -8.03 -4.83 3.98
N GLU A 55 -9.33 -4.68 3.72
CA GLU A 55 -9.98 -5.10 2.47
C GLU A 55 -9.49 -4.34 1.23
N LYS A 56 -8.83 -3.19 1.40
CA LYS A 56 -8.25 -2.41 0.29
C LYS A 56 -6.78 -2.73 0.03
N ILE A 57 -6.09 -3.45 0.93
CA ILE A 57 -4.66 -3.79 0.78
C ILE A 57 -4.41 -4.74 -0.39
N VAL A 58 -5.33 -5.69 -0.62
CA VAL A 58 -5.24 -6.66 -1.73
C VAL A 58 -5.16 -5.92 -3.08
N ARG A 59 -5.85 -4.79 -3.23
CA ARG A 59 -5.81 -3.98 -4.48
C ARG A 59 -4.53 -3.15 -4.64
N VAL A 60 -3.73 -2.99 -3.59
CA VAL A 60 -2.48 -2.22 -3.60
C VAL A 60 -1.29 -3.11 -3.99
N ALA A 61 -1.34 -4.40 -3.67
CA ALA A 61 -0.25 -5.35 -3.95
C ALA A 61 -0.27 -5.92 -5.39
N PHE A 62 -1.44 -6.04 -6.03
CA PHE A 62 -1.58 -6.60 -7.37
C PHE A 62 -1.79 -5.50 -8.43
N LEU A 63 -0.71 -4.89 -8.90
CA LEU A 63 -0.68 -4.16 -10.18
C LEU A 63 0.66 -4.42 -10.88
N LYS A 64 0.58 -5.30 -11.89
CA LYS A 64 1.58 -5.79 -12.86
C LYS A 64 2.62 -6.82 -12.38
N ARG A 65 2.29 -8.11 -12.60
CA ARG A 65 3.06 -8.93 -13.54
C ARG A 65 2.13 -9.26 -14.70
N GLY A 66 2.30 -8.58 -15.82
CA GLY A 66 1.67 -9.00 -17.06
C GLY A 66 2.42 -10.21 -17.58
N ASP A 67 1.73 -11.34 -17.66
CA ASP A 67 1.69 -12.28 -18.78
C ASP A 67 0.68 -13.38 -18.44
N GLY A 68 -0.55 -13.24 -18.94
CA GLY A 68 -1.56 -14.30 -18.94
C GLY A 68 -2.88 -13.96 -18.24
N GLU A 69 -3.88 -13.60 -19.04
CA GLU A 69 -5.33 -13.62 -18.80
C GLU A 69 -5.86 -13.02 -17.49
N ASP A 70 -6.10 -11.70 -17.53
CA ASP A 70 -7.00 -11.02 -16.60
C ASP A 70 -8.46 -11.35 -16.96
N THR A 71 -9.13 -12.15 -16.12
CA THR A 71 -10.58 -12.02 -15.94
C THR A 71 -10.81 -11.69 -14.47
N LEU A 72 -11.04 -10.41 -14.18
CA LEU A 72 -11.44 -9.93 -12.86
C LEU A 72 -12.90 -9.54 -12.99
N GLU A 73 -13.79 -10.48 -12.65
CA GLU A 73 -15.19 -10.16 -12.44
C GLU A 73 -15.28 -9.23 -11.22
N LEU A 74 -15.82 -8.03 -11.45
CA LEU A 74 -16.21 -7.11 -10.39
C LEU A 74 -17.62 -7.51 -9.99
N ASP A 75 -17.78 -8.09 -8.81
CA ASP A 75 -19.09 -8.11 -8.16
C ASP A 75 -19.48 -6.67 -7.83
N ASP A 76 -20.51 -6.19 -8.53
CA ASP A 76 -21.28 -5.00 -8.19
C ASP A 76 -22.39 -5.41 -7.19
N GLU A 77 -22.14 -5.26 -5.88
CA GLU A 77 -23.18 -5.08 -4.86
C GLU A 77 -22.84 -3.94 -3.90
#